data_AF-A0A016UXU0-F1
#
_entry.id   AF-A0A016UXU0-F1
#
_cell.length_a   1.000
_cell.length_b   1.000
_cell.length_c   1.000
_cell.angle_alpha   90.00
_cell.angle_beta   90.00
_cell.angle_gamma   90.00
#
_symmetry.space_group_name_H-M   'P 1'
#
loop_
_entity.id
_entity.type
_entity.pdbx_description
1 polymer ?
#
loop_
_entity_poly.entity_id
_entity_poly.type
_entity_poly.pdbx_seq_one_letter_code
_entity_poly.pdbx_strand_id
1 'polypeptide(L)'
;MFQRESGVREGPYRNFSQEVVSRMKDSPFLCTKECEGGRFAAASLYAPQLHDAFYLYGRALNSTLSLNPNGIGNGKALLENIKMKFEGASGDVVITENGTRSPTFYINALNEKAEDLPIASIFVSGNTTT
;
A
#
# COMPACT_ATOMS: atom_id res chain seq x y z
N MET A 1 -16.71 -13.67 6.54
CA MET A 1 -15.52 -13.73 7.42
C MET A 1 -14.85 -12.38 7.31
N PHE A 2 -15.03 -11.54 8.32
CA PHE A 2 -14.46 -10.19 8.35
C PHE A 2 -13.01 -10.31 8.81
N GLN A 3 -12.07 -9.93 7.94
CA GLN A 3 -10.72 -9.64 8.41
C GLN A 3 -10.82 -8.37 9.26
N ARG A 4 -10.96 -8.53 10.59
CA ARG A 4 -10.45 -7.49 11.50
C ARG A 4 -8.96 -7.43 11.21
N GLU A 5 -8.47 -6.25 10.85
CA GLU A 5 -7.03 -6.00 10.77
C GLU A 5 -6.43 -6.36 12.14
N SER A 6 -5.85 -7.56 12.21
CA SER A 6 -5.15 -8.10 13.37
C SER A 6 -3.80 -7.40 13.46
N GLY A 7 -3.84 -6.21 14.03
CA GLY A 7 -2.68 -5.40 14.31
C GLY A 7 -3.06 -3.93 14.28
N VAL A 8 -3.06 -3.28 15.45
CA VAL A 8 -3.01 -1.82 15.49
C VAL A 8 -1.74 -1.41 14.76
N ARG A 9 -1.89 -0.83 13.56
CA ARG A 9 -0.76 -0.30 12.80
C ARG A 9 -0.36 1.00 13.47
N GLU A 10 0.76 1.02 14.18
CA GLU A 10 1.39 2.27 14.61
C GLU A 10 2.02 2.96 13.40
N GLY A 11 2.05 4.30 13.40
CA GLY A 11 2.61 5.10 12.29
C GLY A 11 1.60 6.01 11.59
N PRO A 12 2.03 6.76 10.55
CA PRO A 12 1.23 7.78 9.87
C PRO A 12 -0.04 7.21 9.21
N TYR A 13 -0.07 5.92 8.87
CA TYR A 13 -1.18 5.29 8.15
C TYR A 13 -2.15 4.52 9.05
N ARG A 14 -2.06 4.65 10.38
CA ARG A 14 -2.92 3.93 11.34
C ARG A 14 -4.42 4.06 11.08
N ASN A 15 -4.84 5.20 10.53
CA ASN A 15 -6.24 5.52 10.26
C ASN A 15 -6.59 5.47 8.75
N PHE A 16 -5.70 4.96 7.90
CA PHE A 16 -5.85 5.00 6.45
C PHE A 16 -7.17 4.38 5.97
N SER A 17 -7.54 3.21 6.50
CA SER A 17 -8.77 2.50 6.16
C SER A 17 -10.02 3.35 6.46
N GLN A 18 -10.04 4.01 7.62
CA GLN A 18 -11.15 4.89 8.02
C GLN A 18 -11.19 6.18 7.17
N GLU A 19 -10.03 6.74 6.84
CA GLU A 19 -9.94 7.93 5.97
C GLU A 19 -10.46 7.65 4.57
N VAL A 20 -10.12 6.49 3.99
CA VAL A 20 -10.65 6.05 2.68
C VAL A 20 -12.17 5.94 2.74
N VAL A 21 -12.72 5.20 3.70
CA VAL A 21 -14.17 5.03 3.85
C VAL A 21 -14.87 6.38 4.08
N SER A 22 -14.26 7.28 4.86
CA SER A 22 -14.80 8.62 5.08
C SER A 22 -14.83 9.42 3.77
N ARG A 23 -13.75 9.42 2.99
CA ARG A 23 -13.65 10.16 1.72
C ARG A 23 -14.50 9.60 0.60
N MET A 24 -14.89 8.33 0.67
CA MET A 24 -15.85 7.77 -0.30
C MET A 24 -17.22 8.47 -0.28
N LYS A 25 -17.55 9.19 0.80
CA LYS A 25 -18.75 10.01 0.91
C LYS A 25 -18.66 11.32 0.12
N ASP A 26 -17.46 11.76 -0.20
CA ASP A 26 -17.20 12.97 -0.96
C ASP A 26 -17.31 12.73 -2.47
N SER A 27 -17.42 13.81 -3.24
CA SER A 27 -17.33 13.76 -4.71
C SER A 27 -15.98 13.15 -5.15
N PRO A 28 -15.93 12.32 -6.21
CA PRO A 28 -17.01 11.99 -7.17
C PRO A 28 -17.85 10.77 -6.80
N PHE A 29 -17.54 10.11 -5.69
CA PHE A 29 -18.14 8.80 -5.36
C PHE A 29 -19.49 8.94 -4.64
N LEU A 30 -19.65 9.98 -3.80
CA LEU A 30 -20.90 10.30 -3.10
C LEU A 30 -21.54 9.08 -2.40
N CYS A 31 -20.71 8.15 -1.92
CA CYS A 31 -21.15 6.88 -1.34
C CYS A 31 -21.66 7.10 0.09
N THR A 32 -22.87 7.62 0.19
CA THR A 32 -23.47 8.04 1.45
C THR A 32 -24.38 6.98 2.04
N LYS A 33 -25.07 6.17 1.22
CA LYS A 33 -25.99 5.11 1.67
C LYS A 33 -25.46 3.70 1.39
N GLU A 34 -24.85 3.51 0.23
CA GLU A 34 -24.37 2.21 -0.25
C GLU A 34 -23.12 1.73 0.50
N CYS A 35 -22.38 2.66 1.10
CA CYS A 35 -21.21 2.40 1.95
C CYS A 35 -21.54 2.44 3.45
N GLU A 36 -22.82 2.42 3.84
CA GLU A 36 -23.21 2.40 5.25
C GLU A 36 -23.19 0.99 5.85
N GLY A 37 -22.94 0.94 7.16
CA GLY A 37 -22.97 -0.30 7.93
C GLY A 37 -21.63 -1.03 8.00
N GLY A 38 -21.54 -1.98 8.94
CA GLY A 38 -20.28 -2.66 9.28
C GLY A 38 -19.61 -3.40 8.12
N ARG A 39 -20.36 -3.75 7.06
CA ARG A 39 -19.81 -4.41 5.88
C ARG A 39 -18.85 -3.53 5.08
N PHE A 40 -19.03 -2.21 5.11
CA PHE A 40 -18.24 -1.25 4.36
C PHE A 40 -17.38 -0.37 5.28
N ALA A 41 -17.19 -0.81 6.53
CA ALA A 41 -16.45 -0.06 7.54
C ALA A 41 -14.92 -0.11 7.37
N ALA A 42 -14.41 -0.85 6.38
CA ALA A 42 -12.99 -0.98 6.09
C ALA A 42 -12.73 -0.82 4.59
N ALA A 43 -11.59 -0.20 4.26
CA ALA A 43 -11.11 -0.10 2.90
C ALA A 43 -10.76 -1.48 2.32
N SER A 44 -10.80 -1.57 0.99
CA SER A 44 -10.30 -2.74 0.27
C SER A 44 -8.82 -2.98 0.56
N LEU A 45 -8.39 -4.25 0.59
CA LEU A 45 -6.97 -4.63 0.71
C LEU A 45 -6.09 -4.04 -0.42
N TYR A 46 -6.68 -3.67 -1.56
CA TYR A 46 -5.99 -3.02 -2.68
C TYR A 46 -5.85 -1.50 -2.51
N ALA A 47 -6.68 -0.85 -1.68
CA ALA A 47 -6.62 0.60 -1.48
C ALA A 47 -5.24 1.08 -0.99
N PRO A 48 -4.63 0.48 0.06
CA PRO A 48 -3.29 0.90 0.48
C PRO A 48 -2.21 0.57 -0.56
N GLN A 49 -2.40 -0.48 -1.38
CA GLN A 49 -1.47 -0.82 -2.46
C GLN A 49 -1.44 0.24 -3.56
N LEU A 50 -2.62 0.73 -3.96
CA LEU A 50 -2.75 1.79 -4.96
C LEU A 50 -2.24 3.14 -4.45
N HIS A 51 -2.50 3.45 -3.17
CA HIS A 51 -1.91 4.61 -2.52
C HIS A 51 -0.38 4.58 -2.62
N ASP A 52 0.23 3.46 -2.25
CA ASP A 52 1.69 3.31 -2.23
C ASP A 52 2.29 3.36 -3.64
N ALA A 53 1.58 2.84 -4.65
CA ALA A 53 1.98 2.97 -6.05
C ALA A 53 2.02 4.44 -6.51
N PHE A 54 1.03 5.25 -6.11
CA PHE A 54 1.02 6.67 -6.45
C PHE A 54 2.08 7.46 -5.67
N TYR A 55 2.29 7.13 -4.39
CA TYR A 55 3.36 7.72 -3.60
C TYR A 55 4.74 7.40 -4.17
N LEU A 56 4.97 6.14 -4.56
CA LEU A 56 6.16 5.70 -5.29
C LEU A 56 6.37 6.51 -6.58
N TYR A 57 5.33 6.67 -7.39
CA TYR A 57 5.38 7.47 -8.62
C TYR A 57 5.83 8.90 -8.33
N GLY A 58 5.22 9.58 -7.35
CA GLY A 58 5.57 10.96 -6.98
C GLY A 58 7.03 11.07 -6.51
N ARG A 59 7.50 10.11 -5.72
CA ARG A 59 8.90 10.04 -5.25
C ARG A 59 9.88 9.82 -6.39
N ALA A 60 9.60 8.86 -7.28
CA ALA A 60 10.45 8.59 -8.45
C ALA A 60 10.47 9.77 -9.42
N LEU A 61 9.31 10.38 -9.68
CA LEU A 61 9.20 11.58 -10.53
C LEU A 61 10.01 12.75 -9.94
N ASN A 62 9.95 12.98 -8.63
CA ASN A 62 10.74 14.02 -7.98
C ASN A 62 12.25 13.81 -8.20
N SER A 63 12.74 12.57 -8.03
CA SER A 63 14.13 12.23 -8.35
C SER A 63 14.45 12.48 -9.82
N THR A 64 13.59 12.05 -10.74
CA THR A 64 13.77 12.29 -12.19
C THR A 64 13.85 13.77 -12.53
N LEU A 65 12.96 14.60 -11.98
CA LEU A 65 12.92 16.03 -12.24
C LEU A 65 14.09 16.79 -11.61
N SER A 66 14.65 16.28 -10.51
CA SER A 66 15.87 16.84 -9.91
C SER A 66 17.10 16.68 -10.82
N LEU A 67 17.10 15.66 -11.69
CA LEU A 67 18.16 15.41 -12.68
C LEU A 67 17.89 16.11 -14.01
N ASN A 68 16.63 16.10 -14.45
CA ASN A 68 16.18 16.75 -15.68
C ASN A 68 14.79 17.37 -15.48
N PRO A 69 14.69 18.71 -15.33
CA PRO A 69 13.41 19.40 -15.14
C PRO A 69 12.38 19.17 -16.26
N ASN A 70 12.83 18.81 -17.46
CA ASN A 70 11.96 18.50 -18.60
C ASN A 70 11.63 17.00 -18.73
N GLY A 71 11.98 16.20 -17.71
CA GLY A 71 11.90 14.74 -17.72
C GLY A 71 10.53 14.14 -17.43
N ILE A 72 9.46 14.94 -17.26
CA ILE A 72 8.14 14.46 -16.82
C ILE A 72 7.55 13.35 -17.70
N GLY A 73 7.80 13.40 -19.02
CA GLY A 73 7.34 12.39 -19.99
C GLY A 73 8.33 11.25 -20.23
N ASN A 74 9.49 11.25 -19.56
CA ASN A 74 10.53 10.24 -19.77
C ASN A 74 10.31 9.04 -18.84
N GLY A 75 9.47 8.10 -19.29
CA GLY A 75 9.16 6.89 -18.53
C GLY A 75 10.38 6.01 -18.22
N LYS A 76 11.40 6.01 -19.09
CA LYS A 76 12.65 5.28 -18.85
C LYS A 76 13.42 5.88 -17.67
N ALA A 77 13.63 7.20 -17.68
CA ALA A 77 14.29 7.89 -16.57
C ALA A 77 13.51 7.76 -15.25
N LEU A 78 12.18 7.72 -15.32
CA LEU A 78 11.34 7.43 -14.15
C LEU A 78 11.59 6.02 -13.59
N LEU A 79 11.61 4.99 -14.45
CA LEU A 79 11.88 3.63 -14.02
C LEU A 79 13.30 3.47 -13.46
N GLU A 80 14.29 4.17 -14.01
CA GLU A 80 15.65 4.21 -13.46
C GLU A 80 15.70 4.77 -12.03
N ASN A 81 14.71 5.58 -11.63
CA ASN A 81 14.57 6.18 -10.30
C ASN A 81 13.52 5.50 -9.40
N ILE A 82 12.94 4.36 -9.81
CA ILE A 82 11.84 3.69 -9.08
C ILE A 82 12.33 2.85 -7.89
N LYS A 83 13.58 2.39 -7.90
CA LYS A 83 14.14 1.50 -6.86
C LYS A 83 14.26 2.25 -5.54
N MET A 84 13.43 1.88 -4.56
CA MET A 84 13.46 2.51 -3.24
C MET A 84 12.81 1.65 -2.16
N LYS A 85 13.01 2.08 -0.91
CA LYS A 85 12.31 1.58 0.26
C LYS A 85 11.61 2.73 0.97
N PHE A 86 10.38 2.52 1.42
CA PHE A 86 9.62 3.50 2.17
C PHE A 86 8.52 2.86 3.01
N GLU A 87 8.05 3.57 4.03
CA GLU A 87 6.85 3.22 4.78
C GLU A 87 5.62 3.73 4.01
N GLY A 88 4.74 2.81 3.61
CA GLY A 88 3.50 3.09 2.91
C GLY A 88 2.26 2.74 3.72
N ALA A 89 1.08 3.05 3.18
CA ALA A 89 -0.20 2.68 3.74
C ALA A 89 -0.37 1.15 3.85
N SER A 90 0.34 0.37 3.03
CA SER A 90 0.36 -1.08 3.11
C SER A 90 1.43 -1.65 4.07
N GLY A 91 2.17 -0.79 4.78
CA GLY A 91 3.35 -1.14 5.58
C GLY A 91 4.64 -0.87 4.82
N ASP A 92 5.73 -1.56 5.20
CA ASP A 92 7.01 -1.42 4.51
C ASP A 92 6.92 -1.82 3.04
N VAL A 93 7.40 -0.95 2.17
CA VAL A 93 7.44 -1.13 0.73
C VAL A 93 8.89 -1.20 0.27
N VAL A 94 9.24 -2.24 -0.48
CA VAL A 94 10.54 -2.41 -1.12
C VAL A 94 10.32 -2.64 -2.61
N ILE A 95 10.79 -1.70 -3.43
CA ILE A 95 10.71 -1.76 -4.89
C ILE A 95 12.09 -2.09 -5.46
N THR A 96 12.13 -3.07 -6.36
CA THR A 96 13.35 -3.50 -7.05
C THR A 96 13.69 -2.56 -8.20
N GLU A 97 14.87 -2.75 -8.80
CA GLU A 97 15.26 -2.04 -10.03
C GLU A 97 14.36 -2.32 -11.24
N ASN A 98 13.68 -3.47 -11.24
CA ASN A 98 12.76 -3.84 -12.31
C ASN A 98 11.35 -3.25 -12.10
N GLY A 99 11.17 -2.39 -11.08
CA GLY A 99 9.86 -1.81 -10.75
C GLY A 99 8.89 -2.78 -10.08
N THR A 100 9.36 -3.96 -9.65
CA THR A 100 8.53 -4.94 -8.94
C THR A 100 8.63 -4.75 -7.43
N ARG A 101 7.53 -4.97 -6.72
CA ARG A 101 7.56 -4.99 -5.25
C ARG A 101 8.10 -6.32 -4.75
N SER A 102 8.99 -6.28 -3.76
CA SER A 102 9.37 -7.46 -2.95
C SER A 102 8.34 -7.62 -1.82
N PRO A 103 7.46 -8.64 -1.86
CA PRO A 103 6.40 -8.78 -0.88
C PRO A 103 6.87 -9.46 0.42
N THR A 104 6.21 -9.12 1.52
CA THR A 104 6.23 -9.90 2.76
C THR A 104 4.88 -10.56 2.92
N PHE A 105 4.86 -11.89 2.99
CA PHE A 105 3.68 -12.67 3.32
C PHE A 105 3.66 -12.97 4.81
N TYR A 106 2.48 -12.93 5.42
CA TYR A 106 2.28 -13.29 6.82
C TYR A 106 1.47 -14.57 6.90
N ILE A 107 1.90 -15.49 7.76
CA ILE A 107 1.16 -16.70 8.10
C ILE A 107 0.49 -16.40 9.43
N ASN A 108 -0.84 -16.40 9.44
CA ASN A 108 -1.62 -16.19 10.63
C ASN A 108 -2.29 -17.50 11.06
N ALA A 109 -2.41 -17.68 12.37
CA ALA A 109 -3.15 -18.76 13.00
C ALA A 109 -4.17 -18.16 13.98
N LEU A 110 -5.14 -18.98 14.38
CA LEU A 110 -6.07 -18.59 15.45
C LEU A 110 -5.49 -19.02 16.80
N ASN A 111 -5.53 -18.11 17.77
CA ASN A 111 -5.25 -18.46 19.16
C ASN A 111 -6.44 -19.20 19.81
N GLU A 112 -6.31 -19.59 21.08
CA GLU A 112 -7.38 -20.29 21.83
C GLU A 112 -8.69 -19.49 21.95
N LYS A 113 -8.65 -18.17 21.75
CA LYS A 113 -9.80 -17.27 21.76
C LYS A 113 -10.40 -17.02 20.37
N ALA A 114 -9.95 -17.77 19.36
CA ALA A 114 -10.29 -17.57 17.95
C ALA A 114 -9.92 -16.17 17.41
N GLU A 115 -8.90 -15.54 18.00
CA GLU A 115 -8.34 -14.29 17.51
C GLU A 115 -7.20 -14.58 16.54
N ASP A 116 -7.12 -13.79 15.47
CA ASP A 116 -6.06 -13.92 14.47
C ASP A 116 -4.71 -13.44 15.03
N LEU A 117 -3.69 -14.29 14.90
CA LEU A 117 -2.34 -14.10 15.43
C LEU A 117 -1.31 -14.39 14.32
N PRO A 118 -0.47 -13.41 13.93
CA PRO A 118 0.64 -13.68 13.01
C PRO A 118 1.68 -14.58 13.71
N ILE A 119 2.00 -15.73 13.12
CA ILE A 119 2.95 -16.72 13.66
C ILE A 119 4.25 -16.82 12.87
N ALA A 120 4.25 -16.36 11.62
CA ALA A 120 5.45 -16.29 10.80
C ALA A 120 5.33 -15.24 9.69
N SER A 121 6.46 -14.83 9.14
CA SER A 121 6.54 -13.96 7.96
C SER A 121 7.55 -14.49 6.95
N ILE A 122 7.23 -14.40 5.66
CA ILE A 122 8.10 -14.79 4.55
C ILE A 122 8.34 -13.57 3.67
N PHE A 123 9.59 -13.09 3.63
CA PHE A 123 10.01 -12.04 2.69
C PHE A 123 10.50 -12.67 1.38
N VAL A 124 10.01 -12.18 0.24
CA VAL A 124 10.42 -12.63 -1.09
C VAL A 124 11.18 -11.52 -1.79
N SER A 125 12.47 -11.75 -2.08
CA SER A 125 13.28 -10.84 -2.89
C SER A 125 12.85 -10.92 -4.35
N GLY A 126 12.49 -9.78 -4.95
CA GLY A 126 12.06 -9.69 -6.35
C GLY A 126 13.19 -9.62 -7.38
N ASN A 127 14.45 -9.85 -6.99
CA ASN A 127 15.63 -9.76 -7.87
C ASN A 127 15.90 -11.04 -8.69
N THR A 128 14.87 -11.63 -9.31
CA THR A 128 15.08 -12.76 -10.22
C THR A 128 15.66 -12.24 -11.54
N THR A 129 16.98 -12.36 -11.70
CA THR A 129 17.63 -12.34 -13.02
C THR A 129 17.36 -13.68 -13.70
N THR A 130 16.47 -13.70 -14.69
CA THR A 130 16.45 -14.76 -15.72
C THR A 130 17.44 -14.44 -16.81
#